data_AF-A0A941I1C0-F1
#
_entry.id   AF-A0A941I1C0-F1
#
_cell.length_a   1.000
_cell.length_b   1.000
_cell.length_c   1.000
_cell.angle_alpha   90.00
_cell.angle_beta   90.00
_cell.angle_gamma   90.00
#
_symmetry.space_group_name_H-M   'P 1'
#
loop_
_entity.id
_entity.type
_entity.pdbx_description
1 polymer ?
#
loop_
_entity_poly.entity_id
_entity_poly.type
_entity_poly.pdbx_seq_one_letter_code
_entity_poly.pdbx_strand_id
1 'polypeptide(L)'
;MKIRHIDLDDRSINPEHEALALPPIEYEVTHAHEHPILRILSYAVVAILLGLVVYLVFRLFFGGNQQTGMALITQTLYDPLFWSAVGVGFLAQVIDGALGMAYGITSSSFLLAAGAPPALASGATHLAEVFTTGVSGVAHLKMGNVNKKLFFGLLVPGIIGALVGTYILSSIDGKALKPYISLYLLLMGVYVISKAFRQIKAKSDINTKKVVPLAFFGGLMDTTGGGGWGPIVTTSLVGSGQDPRTTIGTVNFAEFFLTIVVAASFFSILDHTVWILVAGLALGGLVAAPFAAFVTKHLKPKTLLILVGSLISLVSVFNLYQALIK
;
A
#
# COMPACT_ATOMS: atom_id res chain seq x y z
N MET A 1 -12.01 8.61 20.28
CA MET A 1 -12.42 7.31 19.73
C MET A 1 -13.65 7.59 18.89
N LYS A 2 -13.56 7.26 17.60
CA LYS A 2 -14.38 7.84 16.54
C LYS A 2 -15.19 6.76 15.82
N ILE A 3 -16.49 6.94 15.70
CA ILE A 3 -17.54 5.94 15.98
C ILE A 3 -18.57 6.09 14.78
N ARG A 4 -18.73 5.12 13.83
CA ARG A 4 -19.90 5.07 12.87
C ARG A 4 -20.35 3.68 12.38
N HIS A 5 -21.62 3.28 12.57
CA HIS A 5 -22.31 2.07 12.09
C HIS A 5 -21.83 1.53 10.72
N ILE A 6 -21.50 0.23 10.66
CA ILE A 6 -21.07 -0.46 9.43
C ILE A 6 -22.25 -0.94 8.55
N ASP A 7 -23.48 -0.95 9.07
CA ASP A 7 -24.56 -1.76 8.48
C ASP A 7 -25.93 -1.07 8.28
N LEU A 8 -26.05 0.25 8.35
CA LEU A 8 -27.34 0.89 8.06
C LEU A 8 -27.26 1.70 6.77
N ASP A 9 -28.24 1.50 5.88
CA ASP A 9 -28.54 2.37 4.74
C ASP A 9 -28.85 3.83 5.16
N ASP A 10 -28.79 4.13 6.46
CA ASP A 10 -28.88 5.46 7.01
C ASP A 10 -27.62 6.27 6.69
N ARG A 11 -27.76 7.17 5.71
CA ARG A 11 -26.73 8.11 5.27
C ARG A 11 -26.72 9.40 6.09
N SER A 12 -27.69 9.59 6.98
CA SER A 12 -27.82 10.83 7.74
C SER A 12 -26.85 10.80 8.93
N ILE A 13 -26.03 11.85 9.03
CA ILE A 13 -25.12 12.01 10.15
C ILE A 13 -25.92 12.65 11.26
N ASN A 14 -26.40 11.86 12.23
CA ASN A 14 -27.23 12.34 13.35
C ASN A 14 -28.31 13.32 12.86
N PRO A 15 -29.40 12.84 12.23
CA PRO A 15 -30.46 13.72 11.74
C PRO A 15 -31.01 14.65 12.84
N GLU A 16 -30.96 14.20 14.10
CA GLU A 16 -31.25 15.00 15.29
C GLU A 16 -30.24 16.14 15.54
N HIS A 17 -28.94 15.91 15.33
CA HIS A 17 -27.92 16.97 15.45
C HIS A 17 -27.97 17.94 14.28
N GLU A 18 -28.22 17.45 13.08
CA GLU A 18 -28.41 18.29 11.90
C GLU A 18 -29.66 19.18 12.09
N ALA A 19 -30.75 18.63 12.61
CA ALA A 19 -31.95 19.39 12.98
C ALA A 19 -31.70 20.43 14.10
N LEU A 20 -30.74 20.16 14.99
CA LEU A 20 -30.37 21.05 16.11
C LEU A 20 -29.13 21.92 15.84
N ALA A 21 -28.58 21.90 14.61
CA ALA A 21 -27.32 22.55 14.24
C ALA A 21 -26.14 22.23 15.19
N LEU A 22 -26.15 21.03 15.80
CA LEU A 22 -25.11 20.55 16.69
C LEU A 22 -23.98 19.87 15.89
N PRO A 23 -22.73 19.91 16.38
CA PRO A 23 -21.65 19.15 15.77
C PRO A 23 -22.00 17.65 15.79
N PRO A 24 -21.77 16.90 14.70
CA PRO A 24 -22.20 15.52 14.59
C PRO A 24 -21.55 14.63 15.65
N ILE A 25 -22.35 13.80 16.34
CA ILE A 25 -21.82 12.72 17.21
C ILE A 25 -21.47 11.54 16.31
N GLU A 26 -20.59 10.73 16.83
CA GLU A 26 -20.09 9.54 16.19
C GLU A 26 -20.87 8.32 16.79
N TYR A 27 -21.39 7.35 15.99
CA TYR A 27 -22.14 6.09 16.39
C TYR A 27 -21.34 4.76 16.46
N GLU A 28 -21.34 3.99 17.56
CA GLU A 28 -20.29 2.96 17.76
C GLU A 28 -20.39 1.79 16.78
N VAL A 29 -19.27 1.42 16.14
CA VAL A 29 -19.22 0.18 15.36
C VAL A 29 -19.09 -0.97 16.33
N THR A 30 -20.21 -1.39 16.88
CA THR A 30 -20.25 -2.46 17.89
C THR A 30 -20.06 -3.84 17.27
N HIS A 31 -20.36 -4.01 15.98
CA HIS A 31 -20.46 -5.33 15.34
C HIS A 31 -19.79 -5.45 13.97
N ALA A 32 -18.72 -4.68 13.68
CA ALA A 32 -17.96 -4.76 12.41
C ALA A 32 -17.60 -6.20 12.00
N HIS A 33 -17.25 -6.98 13.00
CA HIS A 33 -16.78 -8.37 12.89
C HIS A 33 -17.92 -9.36 12.64
N GLU A 34 -19.18 -8.95 12.79
CA GLU A 34 -20.35 -9.79 12.56
C GLU A 34 -20.80 -9.79 11.09
N HIS A 35 -20.37 -8.82 10.28
CA HIS A 35 -20.73 -8.79 8.86
C HIS A 35 -20.18 -10.05 8.15
N PRO A 36 -21.04 -10.91 7.56
CA PRO A 36 -20.65 -12.26 7.14
C PRO A 36 -19.58 -12.28 6.05
N ILE A 37 -19.73 -11.46 5.00
CA ILE A 37 -18.77 -11.42 3.88
C ILE A 37 -17.42 -10.87 4.34
N LEU A 38 -17.40 -9.72 4.99
CA LEU A 38 -16.19 -9.09 5.52
C LEU A 38 -15.45 -10.02 6.50
N ARG A 39 -16.17 -10.71 7.39
CA ARG A 39 -15.59 -11.71 8.28
C ARG A 39 -14.92 -12.87 7.55
N ILE A 40 -15.59 -13.44 6.54
CA ILE A 40 -15.01 -14.50 5.69
C ILE A 40 -13.74 -14.01 4.99
N LEU A 41 -13.78 -12.79 4.43
CA LEU A 41 -12.61 -12.19 3.79
C LEU A 41 -11.45 -11.99 4.79
N SER A 42 -11.73 -11.62 6.05
CA SER A 42 -10.71 -11.54 7.11
C SER A 42 -10.02 -12.87 7.34
N TYR A 43 -10.81 -13.95 7.48
CA TYR A 43 -10.25 -15.28 7.68
C TYR A 43 -9.48 -15.75 6.45
N ALA A 44 -9.94 -15.41 5.24
CA ALA A 44 -9.19 -15.67 4.02
C ALA A 44 -7.83 -14.95 4.02
N VAL A 45 -7.77 -13.67 4.38
CA VAL A 45 -6.51 -12.92 4.51
C VAL A 45 -5.56 -13.61 5.49
N VAL A 46 -6.03 -13.91 6.70
CA VAL A 46 -5.22 -14.57 7.73
C VAL A 46 -4.74 -15.95 7.28
N ALA A 47 -5.61 -16.75 6.65
CA ALA A 47 -5.26 -18.05 6.12
C ALA A 47 -4.21 -17.96 5.00
N ILE A 48 -4.32 -16.98 4.11
CA ILE A 48 -3.34 -16.73 3.05
C ILE A 48 -1.99 -16.34 3.66
N LEU A 49 -1.97 -15.41 4.61
CA LEU A 49 -0.73 -14.99 5.28
C LEU A 49 -0.05 -16.16 6.00
N LEU A 50 -0.80 -16.92 6.81
CA LEU A 50 -0.28 -18.09 7.49
C LEU A 50 0.20 -19.16 6.51
N GLY A 51 -0.57 -19.41 5.46
CA GLY A 51 -0.22 -20.35 4.40
C GLY A 51 1.06 -19.95 3.67
N LEU A 52 1.24 -18.67 3.35
CA LEU A 52 2.45 -18.14 2.75
C LEU A 52 3.66 -18.26 3.68
N VAL A 53 3.51 -17.93 4.96
CA VAL A 53 4.60 -18.11 5.95
C VAL A 53 4.99 -19.58 6.05
N VAL A 54 4.02 -20.49 6.20
CA VAL A 54 4.28 -21.94 6.26
C VAL A 54 4.96 -22.42 4.99
N TYR A 55 4.46 -22.01 3.81
CA TYR A 55 5.04 -22.37 2.52
C TYR A 55 6.49 -21.86 2.38
N LEU A 56 6.76 -20.61 2.75
CA LEU A 56 8.11 -20.03 2.67
C LEU A 56 9.07 -20.70 3.65
N VAL A 57 8.65 -20.98 4.88
CA VAL A 57 9.44 -21.73 5.86
C VAL A 57 9.71 -23.14 5.36
N PHE A 58 8.70 -23.83 4.84
CA PHE A 58 8.87 -25.17 4.27
C PHE A 58 9.85 -25.15 3.09
N ARG A 59 9.69 -24.21 2.15
CA ARG A 59 10.59 -24.04 1.01
C ARG A 59 12.03 -23.71 1.44
N LEU A 60 12.20 -22.92 2.49
CA LEU A 60 13.51 -22.52 3.01
C LEU A 60 14.29 -23.72 3.56
N PHE A 61 13.64 -24.60 4.33
CA PHE A 61 14.30 -25.72 5.01
C PHE A 61 14.24 -27.06 4.24
N PHE A 62 13.22 -27.26 3.43
CA PHE A 62 12.92 -28.56 2.78
C PHE A 62 12.79 -28.47 1.26
N GLY A 63 12.94 -27.29 0.64
CA GLY A 63 12.69 -27.05 -0.78
C GLY A 63 13.72 -27.61 -1.77
N GLY A 64 14.63 -28.50 -1.36
CA GLY A 64 15.66 -29.06 -2.24
C GLY A 64 16.69 -28.04 -2.74
N ASN A 65 16.87 -26.92 -2.02
CA ASN A 65 17.87 -25.90 -2.35
C ASN A 65 19.28 -26.50 -2.29
N GLN A 66 20.20 -26.03 -3.14
CA GLN A 66 21.61 -26.47 -3.12
C GLN A 66 22.30 -26.17 -1.79
N GLN A 67 21.81 -25.17 -1.06
CA GLN A 67 22.26 -24.77 0.27
C GLN A 67 21.21 -25.10 1.32
N THR A 68 21.65 -25.35 2.56
CA THR A 68 20.72 -25.52 3.69
C THR A 68 19.99 -24.21 4.00
N GLY A 69 18.78 -24.29 4.55
CA GLY A 69 18.02 -23.10 4.95
C GLY A 69 18.78 -22.17 5.91
N MET A 70 19.57 -22.74 6.82
CA MET A 70 20.42 -21.95 7.72
C MET A 70 21.55 -21.22 6.99
N ALA A 71 22.14 -21.81 5.95
CA ALA A 71 23.13 -21.14 5.12
C ALA A 71 22.51 -19.95 4.37
N LEU A 72 21.31 -20.13 3.80
CA LEU A 72 20.57 -19.06 3.12
C LEU A 72 20.22 -17.90 4.07
N ILE A 73 19.76 -18.19 5.30
CA ILE A 73 19.50 -17.16 6.32
C ILE A 73 20.80 -16.42 6.64
N THR A 74 21.88 -17.15 6.91
CA THR A 74 23.16 -16.56 7.29
C THR A 74 23.70 -15.67 6.18
N GLN A 75 23.65 -16.13 4.92
CA GLN A 75 24.04 -15.34 3.76
C GLN A 75 23.18 -14.07 3.63
N THR A 76 21.87 -14.19 3.81
CA THR A 76 20.94 -13.05 3.76
C THR A 76 21.28 -12.00 4.83
N LEU A 77 21.61 -12.43 6.06
CA LEU A 77 21.98 -11.54 7.15
C LEU A 77 23.32 -10.84 6.94
N TYR A 78 24.23 -11.43 6.15
CA TYR A 78 25.51 -10.80 5.77
C TYR A 78 25.40 -9.93 4.52
N ASP A 79 24.26 -9.95 3.81
CA ASP A 79 24.06 -9.13 2.61
C ASP A 79 23.72 -7.67 2.98
N PRO A 80 24.53 -6.67 2.57
CA PRO A 80 24.23 -5.27 2.84
C PRO A 80 22.90 -4.79 2.22
N LEU A 81 22.47 -5.42 1.12
CA LEU A 81 21.23 -5.11 0.43
C LEU A 81 20.02 -5.47 1.30
N PHE A 82 20.11 -6.56 2.08
CA PHE A 82 19.07 -6.94 3.04
C PHE A 82 18.82 -5.84 4.07
N TRP A 83 19.87 -5.36 4.74
CA TRP A 83 19.73 -4.31 5.76
C TRP A 83 19.31 -2.96 5.20
N SER A 84 19.74 -2.65 3.96
CA SER A 84 19.24 -1.49 3.23
C SER A 84 17.74 -1.59 2.98
N ALA A 85 17.27 -2.76 2.55
CA ALA A 85 15.84 -3.05 2.38
C ALA A 85 15.06 -3.00 3.70
N VAL A 86 15.64 -3.48 4.82
CA VAL A 86 15.03 -3.32 6.16
C VAL A 86 14.84 -1.85 6.51
N GLY A 87 15.85 -1.01 6.33
CA GLY A 87 15.75 0.43 6.61
C GLY A 87 14.68 1.10 5.75
N VAL A 88 14.61 0.74 4.47
CA VAL A 88 13.63 1.30 3.52
C VAL A 88 12.22 0.84 3.85
N GLY A 89 12.01 -0.46 4.08
CA GLY A 89 10.71 -1.00 4.47
C GLY A 89 10.22 -0.42 5.78
N PHE A 90 11.13 -0.20 6.74
CA PHE A 90 10.82 0.48 7.99
C PHE A 90 10.33 1.92 7.75
N LEU A 91 11.10 2.73 7.00
CA LEU A 91 10.71 4.11 6.68
C LEU A 91 9.39 4.17 5.90
N ALA A 92 9.27 3.34 4.87
CA ALA A 92 8.09 3.21 4.03
C ALA A 92 6.85 2.86 4.87
N GLN A 93 6.95 1.92 5.80
CA GLN A 93 5.82 1.53 6.66
C GLN A 93 5.52 2.51 7.78
N VAL A 94 6.51 3.22 8.32
CA VAL A 94 6.23 4.31 9.27
C VAL A 94 5.35 5.36 8.60
N ILE A 95 5.66 5.71 7.36
CA ILE A 95 4.90 6.66 6.55
C ILE A 95 3.52 6.10 6.23
N ASP A 96 3.48 4.86 5.76
CA ASP A 96 2.25 4.20 5.34
C ASP A 96 1.29 3.96 6.49
N GLY A 97 1.77 3.45 7.62
CA GLY A 97 0.95 3.33 8.83
C GLY A 97 0.52 4.70 9.39
N ALA A 98 1.23 5.78 9.04
CA ALA A 98 0.90 7.13 9.50
C ALA A 98 -0.11 7.87 8.62
N LEU A 99 0.01 7.71 7.31
CA LEU A 99 -0.79 8.45 6.31
C LEU A 99 -1.78 7.56 5.54
N GLY A 100 -1.68 6.24 5.68
CA GLY A 100 -2.43 5.26 4.89
C GLY A 100 -2.01 5.21 3.42
N MET A 101 -0.73 5.50 3.14
CA MET A 101 -0.18 5.57 1.79
C MET A 101 1.35 5.60 1.79
N ALA A 102 1.93 5.35 0.62
CA ALA A 102 3.32 5.62 0.23
C ALA A 102 4.36 4.54 0.52
N TYR A 103 3.96 3.36 1.00
CA TYR A 103 4.89 2.24 1.10
C TYR A 103 5.51 1.91 -0.27
N GLY A 104 4.66 1.68 -1.28
CA GLY A 104 5.11 1.32 -2.61
C GLY A 104 6.02 2.35 -3.28
N ILE A 105 5.57 3.60 -3.40
CA ILE A 105 6.35 4.66 -4.05
C ILE A 105 7.70 4.91 -3.35
N THR A 106 7.76 4.78 -2.02
CA THR A 106 9.01 4.95 -1.26
C THR A 106 9.95 3.78 -1.54
N SER A 107 9.46 2.55 -1.41
CA SER A 107 10.24 1.32 -1.62
C SER A 107 10.76 1.24 -3.05
N SER A 108 9.90 1.44 -4.05
CA SER A 108 10.29 1.35 -5.47
C SER A 108 11.23 2.47 -5.90
N SER A 109 11.06 3.70 -5.39
CA SER A 109 12.03 4.78 -5.65
C SER A 109 13.42 4.41 -5.17
N PHE A 110 13.53 3.82 -3.97
CA PHE A 110 14.81 3.40 -3.42
C PHE A 110 15.40 2.22 -4.19
N LEU A 111 14.61 1.19 -4.51
CA LEU A 111 15.09 0.03 -5.26
C LEU A 111 15.62 0.43 -6.63
N LEU A 112 14.94 1.34 -7.33
CA LEU A 112 15.43 1.90 -8.60
C LEU A 112 16.75 2.66 -8.44
N ALA A 113 16.92 3.37 -7.32
CA ALA A 113 18.16 4.08 -6.98
C ALA A 113 19.32 3.13 -6.66
N ALA A 114 19.02 2.00 -6.04
CA ALA A 114 19.95 0.89 -5.85
C ALA A 114 20.27 0.15 -7.16
N GLY A 115 19.63 0.51 -8.28
CA GLY A 115 19.92 -0.03 -9.60
C GLY A 115 19.01 -1.19 -10.02
N ALA A 116 17.99 -1.55 -9.22
CA ALA A 116 17.04 -2.59 -9.57
C ALA A 116 16.32 -2.26 -10.90
N PRO A 117 16.09 -3.27 -11.76
CA PRO A 117 15.17 -3.12 -12.89
C PRO A 117 13.75 -2.77 -12.39
N PRO A 118 12.95 -2.02 -13.17
CA PRO A 118 11.62 -1.61 -12.72
C PRO A 118 10.67 -2.75 -12.36
N ALA A 119 10.70 -3.85 -13.13
CA ALA A 119 9.90 -5.03 -12.81
C ALA A 119 10.30 -5.67 -11.47
N LEU A 120 11.60 -5.69 -11.16
CA LEU A 120 12.10 -6.21 -9.89
C LEU A 120 11.74 -5.28 -8.73
N ALA A 121 11.88 -3.97 -8.91
CA ALA A 121 11.47 -2.98 -7.91
C ALA A 121 9.97 -3.08 -7.58
N SER A 122 9.12 -3.12 -8.61
CA SER A 122 7.69 -3.29 -8.43
C SER A 122 7.35 -4.64 -7.80
N GLY A 123 7.89 -5.74 -8.32
CA GLY A 123 7.63 -7.08 -7.81
C GLY A 123 8.05 -7.28 -6.35
N ALA A 124 9.24 -6.81 -5.96
CA ALA A 124 9.73 -6.89 -4.58
C ALA A 124 8.84 -6.10 -3.61
N THR A 125 8.44 -4.90 -4.03
CA THR A 125 7.56 -4.02 -3.26
C THR A 125 6.20 -4.69 -3.02
N HIS A 126 5.52 -5.17 -4.07
CA HIS A 126 4.20 -5.79 -3.93
C HIS A 126 4.26 -7.12 -3.15
N LEU A 127 5.32 -7.92 -3.33
CA LEU A 127 5.55 -9.14 -2.53
C LEU A 127 5.70 -8.82 -1.04
N ALA A 128 6.40 -7.75 -0.69
CA ALA A 128 6.50 -7.30 0.70
C ALA A 128 5.15 -6.74 1.21
N GLU A 129 4.43 -6.01 0.37
CA GLU A 129 3.13 -5.41 0.71
C GLU A 129 2.05 -6.46 0.98
N VAL A 130 2.11 -7.67 0.42
CA VAL A 130 1.20 -8.77 0.80
C VAL A 130 1.17 -8.95 2.32
N PHE A 131 2.33 -8.90 2.98
CA PHE A 131 2.41 -9.07 4.43
C PHE A 131 1.97 -7.81 5.18
N THR A 132 2.45 -6.63 4.80
CA THR A 132 2.17 -5.39 5.53
C THR A 132 0.71 -4.95 5.36
N THR A 133 0.19 -4.94 4.13
CA THR A 133 -1.23 -4.62 3.83
C THR A 133 -2.17 -5.71 4.33
N GLY A 134 -1.74 -6.98 4.37
CA GLY A 134 -2.55 -8.06 4.95
C GLY A 134 -2.78 -7.88 6.45
N VAL A 135 -1.71 -7.61 7.21
CA VAL A 135 -1.82 -7.32 8.66
C VAL A 135 -2.63 -6.05 8.90
N SER A 136 -2.31 -4.98 8.17
CA SER A 136 -2.95 -3.67 8.33
C SER A 136 -4.43 -3.72 7.91
N GLY A 137 -4.75 -4.36 6.80
CA GLY A 137 -6.11 -4.54 6.29
C GLY A 137 -7.00 -5.33 7.24
N VAL A 138 -6.50 -6.42 7.83
CA VAL A 138 -7.24 -7.16 8.87
C VAL A 138 -7.46 -6.30 10.12
N ALA A 139 -6.47 -5.51 10.53
CA ALA A 139 -6.63 -4.60 11.66
C ALA A 139 -7.72 -3.54 11.38
N HIS A 140 -7.69 -2.90 10.20
CA HIS A 140 -8.72 -1.94 9.79
C HIS A 140 -10.12 -2.57 9.72
N LEU A 141 -10.23 -3.80 9.23
CA LEU A 141 -11.48 -4.53 9.19
C LEU A 141 -12.03 -4.81 10.59
N LYS A 142 -11.18 -5.33 11.51
CA LYS A 142 -11.54 -5.59 12.91
C LYS A 142 -11.96 -4.32 13.66
N MET A 143 -11.35 -3.19 13.33
CA MET A 143 -11.68 -1.87 13.86
C MET A 143 -12.94 -1.24 13.21
N GLY A 144 -13.57 -1.90 12.25
CA GLY A 144 -14.74 -1.37 11.57
C GLY A 144 -14.43 -0.15 10.68
N ASN A 145 -13.26 -0.14 10.06
CA ASN A 145 -12.81 0.92 9.14
C ASN A 145 -13.06 0.56 7.67
N VAL A 146 -13.76 -0.54 7.36
CA VAL A 146 -13.96 -1.01 5.98
C VAL A 146 -15.41 -0.81 5.56
N ASN A 147 -15.62 -0.02 4.50
CA ASN A 147 -16.91 0.18 3.87
C ASN A 147 -17.07 -0.79 2.69
N LYS A 148 -18.05 -1.69 2.77
CA LYS A 148 -18.30 -2.74 1.77
C LYS A 148 -18.53 -2.20 0.36
N LYS A 149 -19.33 -1.13 0.21
CA LYS A 149 -19.68 -0.56 -1.10
C LYS A 149 -18.45 0.06 -1.77
N LEU A 150 -17.64 0.78 -1.00
CA LEU A 150 -16.38 1.31 -1.47
C LEU A 150 -15.38 0.18 -1.77
N PHE A 151 -15.30 -0.85 -0.92
CA PHE A 151 -14.42 -2.00 -1.09
C PHE A 151 -14.63 -2.68 -2.45
N PHE A 152 -15.86 -3.10 -2.77
CA PHE A 152 -16.13 -3.74 -4.05
C PHE A 152 -16.02 -2.77 -5.24
N GLY A 153 -16.30 -1.48 -5.03
CA GLY A 153 -16.08 -0.45 -6.04
C GLY A 153 -14.60 -0.18 -6.35
N LEU A 154 -13.70 -0.53 -5.44
CA LEU A 154 -12.24 -0.43 -5.60
C LEU A 154 -11.63 -1.74 -6.11
N LEU A 155 -12.01 -2.87 -5.50
CA LEU A 155 -11.35 -4.15 -5.65
C LEU A 155 -11.28 -4.63 -7.10
N VAL A 156 -12.45 -4.76 -7.76
CA VAL A 156 -12.54 -5.33 -9.12
C VAL A 156 -11.84 -4.44 -10.16
N PRO A 157 -12.18 -3.14 -10.30
CA PRO A 157 -11.48 -2.28 -11.24
C PRO A 157 -9.99 -2.12 -10.90
N GLY A 158 -9.63 -2.11 -9.62
CA GLY A 158 -8.24 -2.10 -9.17
C GLY A 158 -7.45 -3.29 -9.68
N ILE A 159 -7.95 -4.51 -9.45
CA ILE A 159 -7.32 -5.75 -9.94
C ILE A 159 -7.15 -5.74 -11.47
N ILE A 160 -8.17 -5.31 -12.20
CA ILE A 160 -8.08 -5.20 -13.67
C ILE A 160 -6.97 -4.21 -14.06
N GLY A 161 -6.93 -3.04 -13.42
CA GLY A 161 -5.87 -2.04 -13.66
C GLY A 161 -4.48 -2.60 -13.36
N ALA A 162 -4.31 -3.27 -12.23
CA ALA A 162 -3.05 -3.89 -11.83
C ALA A 162 -2.58 -5.00 -12.78
N LEU A 163 -3.49 -5.84 -13.28
CA LEU A 163 -3.14 -6.85 -14.27
C LEU A 163 -2.68 -6.21 -15.60
N VAL A 164 -3.38 -5.17 -16.05
CA VAL A 164 -2.97 -4.40 -17.23
C VAL A 164 -1.60 -3.76 -17.02
N GLY A 165 -1.36 -3.17 -15.84
CA GLY A 165 -0.08 -2.53 -15.55
C GLY A 165 1.07 -3.53 -15.40
N THR A 166 0.79 -4.70 -14.84
CA THR A 166 1.76 -5.80 -14.79
C THR A 166 2.11 -6.27 -16.20
N TYR A 167 1.11 -6.44 -17.08
CA TYR A 167 1.33 -6.79 -18.48
C TYR A 167 2.18 -5.74 -19.21
N ILE A 168 1.92 -4.45 -19.01
CA ILE A 168 2.73 -3.36 -19.59
C ILE A 168 4.17 -3.43 -19.08
N LEU A 169 4.33 -3.57 -17.76
CA LEU A 169 5.64 -3.61 -17.12
C LEU A 169 6.47 -4.83 -17.53
N SER A 170 5.82 -5.97 -17.79
CA SER A 170 6.50 -7.20 -18.26
C SER A 170 6.78 -7.22 -19.76
N SER A 171 6.08 -6.40 -20.55
CA SER A 171 6.18 -6.43 -22.03
C SER A 171 7.16 -5.40 -22.60
N ILE A 172 7.63 -4.45 -21.80
CA ILE A 172 8.53 -3.38 -22.24
C ILE A 172 9.92 -3.56 -21.62
N ASP A 173 10.98 -3.30 -22.39
CA ASP A 173 12.35 -3.35 -21.90
C ASP A 173 12.54 -2.41 -20.69
N GLY A 174 13.06 -2.97 -19.59
CA GLY A 174 13.21 -2.25 -18.33
C GLY A 174 14.14 -1.04 -18.41
N LYS A 175 15.15 -1.03 -19.29
CA LYS A 175 16.02 0.14 -19.51
C LYS A 175 15.26 1.27 -20.18
N ALA A 176 14.44 0.94 -21.18
CA ALA A 176 13.59 1.92 -21.85
C ALA A 176 12.53 2.49 -20.88
N LEU A 177 12.01 1.67 -19.97
CA LEU A 177 10.95 2.07 -19.04
C LEU A 177 11.45 2.86 -17.81
N LYS A 178 12.70 2.65 -17.40
CA LYS A 178 13.31 3.29 -16.23
C LYS A 178 13.15 4.82 -16.18
N PRO A 179 13.44 5.61 -17.23
CA PRO A 179 13.25 7.06 -17.18
C PRO A 179 11.78 7.46 -17.02
N TYR A 180 10.85 6.75 -17.66
CA TYR A 180 9.41 7.03 -17.54
C TYR A 180 8.89 6.76 -16.12
N ILE A 181 9.31 5.66 -15.51
CA ILE A 181 8.93 5.33 -14.13
C ILE A 181 9.57 6.31 -13.15
N SER A 182 10.82 6.72 -13.37
CA SER A 182 11.48 7.73 -12.55
C SER A 182 10.77 9.08 -12.64
N LEU A 183 10.32 9.48 -13.83
CA LEU A 183 9.51 10.67 -14.04
C LEU A 183 8.14 10.55 -13.34
N TYR A 184 7.48 9.39 -13.45
CA TYR A 184 6.23 9.12 -12.73
C TYR A 184 6.41 9.28 -11.21
N LEU A 185 7.43 8.64 -10.62
CA LEU A 185 7.71 8.72 -9.19
C LEU A 185 8.04 10.16 -8.75
N LEU A 186 8.74 10.93 -9.59
CA LEU A 186 8.98 12.36 -9.35
C LEU A 186 7.66 13.14 -9.31
N LEU A 187 6.79 12.95 -10.30
CA LEU A 187 5.48 13.59 -10.36
C LEU A 187 4.62 13.18 -9.16
N MET A 188 4.70 11.93 -8.72
CA MET A 188 4.02 11.45 -7.52
C MET A 188 4.56 12.10 -6.25
N GLY A 189 5.88 12.24 -6.10
CA GLY A 189 6.48 12.99 -4.99
C GLY A 189 5.97 14.43 -4.93
N VAL A 190 5.97 15.13 -6.06
CA VAL A 190 5.43 16.50 -6.18
C VAL A 190 3.93 16.54 -5.86
N TYR A 191 3.16 15.56 -6.34
CA TYR A 191 1.74 15.44 -6.06
C TYR A 191 1.47 15.25 -4.56
N VAL A 192 2.26 14.41 -3.87
CA VAL A 192 2.17 14.22 -2.41
C VAL A 192 2.46 15.53 -1.66
N ILE A 193 3.48 16.30 -2.08
CA ILE A 193 3.76 17.63 -1.51
C ILE A 193 2.58 18.58 -1.72
N SER A 194 2.00 18.60 -2.94
CA SER A 194 0.89 19.51 -3.27
C SER A 194 -0.32 19.32 -2.33
N LYS A 195 -0.54 18.09 -1.86
CA LYS A 195 -1.63 17.76 -0.94
C LYS A 195 -1.42 18.33 0.46
N ALA A 196 -0.18 18.56 0.88
CA ALA A 196 0.14 19.17 2.18
C ALA A 196 -0.43 20.60 2.32
N PHE A 197 -0.82 21.24 1.21
CA PHE A 197 -1.34 22.60 1.16
C PHE A 197 -2.82 22.68 0.78
N ARG A 198 -3.48 21.56 0.48
CA ARG A 198 -4.91 21.55 0.15
C ARG A 198 -5.79 21.49 1.39
N GLN A 199 -6.79 22.35 1.44
CA GLN A 199 -7.86 22.26 2.44
C GLN A 199 -8.90 21.22 1.99
N ILE A 200 -9.23 20.29 2.89
CA ILE A 200 -10.21 19.24 2.64
C ILE A 200 -11.56 19.71 3.19
N LYS A 201 -12.59 19.74 2.34
CA LYS A 201 -13.98 19.93 2.77
C LYS A 201 -14.65 18.57 2.86
N ALA A 202 -15.20 18.23 4.03
CA ALA A 202 -15.90 16.97 4.23
C ALA A 202 -17.14 16.86 3.33
N LYS A 203 -17.37 15.67 2.77
CA LYS A 203 -18.57 15.30 2.02
C LYS A 203 -19.07 13.95 2.53
N SER A 204 -20.39 13.80 2.67
CA SER A 204 -21.00 12.59 3.23
C SER A 204 -21.13 11.44 2.22
N ASP A 205 -21.29 11.73 0.92
CA ASP A 205 -21.67 10.70 -0.05
C ASP A 205 -20.50 10.11 -0.86
N ILE A 206 -20.43 8.77 -0.89
CA ILE A 206 -19.55 7.98 -1.77
C ILE A 206 -20.18 7.88 -3.17
N ASN A 207 -19.63 8.61 -4.13
CA ASN A 207 -20.03 8.48 -5.54
C ASN A 207 -19.24 7.34 -6.23
N THR A 208 -19.82 6.14 -6.23
CA THR A 208 -19.20 4.93 -6.80
C THR A 208 -18.82 5.06 -8.27
N LYS A 209 -19.52 5.88 -9.07
CA LYS A 209 -19.17 6.10 -10.49
C LYS A 209 -17.81 6.78 -10.65
N LYS A 210 -17.37 7.56 -9.67
CA LYS A 210 -16.03 8.19 -9.65
C LYS A 210 -14.96 7.28 -9.06
N VAL A 211 -15.35 6.29 -8.27
CA VAL A 211 -14.44 5.32 -7.62
C VAL A 211 -13.88 4.33 -8.65
N VAL A 212 -14.71 3.85 -9.58
CA VAL A 212 -14.30 2.84 -10.57
C VAL A 212 -13.09 3.27 -11.43
N PRO A 213 -13.13 4.42 -12.14
CA PRO A 213 -11.97 4.84 -12.93
C PRO A 213 -10.76 5.13 -12.04
N LEU A 214 -10.97 5.70 -10.85
CA LEU A 214 -9.91 5.97 -9.90
C LEU A 214 -9.19 4.69 -9.47
N ALA A 215 -9.93 3.62 -9.19
CA ALA A 215 -9.38 2.33 -8.80
C ALA A 215 -8.60 1.68 -9.94
N PHE A 216 -9.13 1.71 -11.17
CA PHE A 216 -8.45 1.19 -12.35
C PHE A 216 -7.10 1.89 -12.57
N PHE A 217 -7.10 3.23 -12.61
CA PHE A 217 -5.86 4.00 -12.77
C PHE A 217 -4.93 3.85 -11.56
N GLY A 218 -5.49 3.74 -10.36
CA GLY A 218 -4.77 3.42 -9.14
C GLY A 218 -3.97 2.13 -9.29
N GLY A 219 -4.62 1.01 -9.57
CA GLY A 219 -3.96 -0.30 -9.71
C GLY A 219 -3.02 -0.37 -10.91
N LEU A 220 -3.38 0.28 -12.03
CA LEU A 220 -2.51 0.41 -13.20
C LEU A 220 -1.18 1.06 -12.82
N MET A 221 -1.24 2.25 -12.22
CA MET A 221 -0.06 3.01 -11.83
C MET A 221 0.70 2.36 -10.67
N ASP A 222 0.00 1.69 -9.77
CA ASP A 222 0.60 0.96 -8.65
C ASP A 222 1.57 -0.11 -9.16
N THR A 223 1.13 -0.91 -10.11
CA THR A 223 1.96 -1.97 -10.69
C THR A 223 3.05 -1.43 -11.61
N THR A 224 2.72 -0.52 -12.53
CA THR A 224 3.73 0.02 -13.48
C THR A 224 4.79 0.87 -12.80
N GLY A 225 4.38 1.66 -11.82
CA GLY A 225 5.26 2.59 -11.10
C GLY A 225 5.91 2.01 -9.85
N GLY A 226 5.51 0.80 -9.44
CA GLY A 226 5.92 0.17 -8.19
C GLY A 226 5.33 0.87 -6.96
N GLY A 227 4.20 1.55 -7.10
CA GLY A 227 3.51 2.25 -6.03
C GLY A 227 2.70 3.40 -6.59
N GLY A 228 1.41 3.42 -6.28
CA GLY A 228 0.46 4.38 -6.82
C GLY A 228 -0.92 4.28 -6.19
N TRP A 229 -1.27 3.13 -5.64
CA TRP A 229 -2.58 2.87 -5.05
C TRP A 229 -2.93 3.87 -3.95
N GLY A 230 -2.14 3.95 -2.87
CA GLY A 230 -2.37 4.91 -1.80
C GLY A 230 -2.41 6.39 -2.26
N PRO A 231 -1.35 6.90 -2.92
CA PRO A 231 -1.35 8.27 -3.43
C PRO A 231 -2.51 8.59 -4.36
N ILE A 232 -2.86 7.73 -5.31
CA ILE A 232 -3.92 8.03 -6.28
C ILE A 232 -5.28 7.82 -5.63
N VAL A 233 -5.54 6.67 -5.03
CA VAL A 233 -6.84 6.28 -4.51
C VAL A 233 -7.12 6.95 -3.16
N THR A 234 -6.29 6.70 -2.14
CA THR A 234 -6.51 7.24 -0.78
C THR A 234 -6.57 8.77 -0.81
N THR A 235 -5.58 9.45 -1.41
CA THR A 235 -5.57 10.92 -1.36
C THR A 235 -6.64 11.58 -2.22
N SER A 236 -7.14 10.91 -3.26
CA SER A 236 -8.24 11.43 -4.07
C SER A 236 -9.57 11.26 -3.36
N LEU A 237 -9.81 10.11 -2.73
CA LEU A 237 -11.02 9.87 -1.94
C LEU A 237 -11.05 10.79 -0.72
N VAL A 238 -10.00 10.82 0.10
CA VAL A 238 -9.88 11.74 1.24
C VAL A 238 -9.95 13.19 0.77
N GLY A 239 -9.24 13.55 -0.29
CA GLY A 239 -9.27 14.90 -0.86
C GLY A 239 -10.62 15.30 -1.45
N SER A 240 -11.47 14.34 -1.83
CA SER A 240 -12.85 14.58 -2.27
C SER A 240 -13.83 14.78 -1.12
N GLY A 241 -13.36 14.67 0.13
CA GLY A 241 -14.14 14.88 1.33
C GLY A 241 -14.60 13.59 2.03
N GLN A 242 -14.22 12.42 1.53
CA GLN A 242 -14.56 11.15 2.19
C GLN A 242 -13.92 11.07 3.57
N ASP A 243 -14.59 10.34 4.48
CA ASP A 243 -14.05 10.10 5.82
C ASP A 243 -12.68 9.39 5.73
N PRO A 244 -11.60 9.97 6.29
CA PRO A 244 -10.26 9.40 6.18
C PRO A 244 -10.13 8.01 6.77
N ARG A 245 -10.75 7.75 7.91
CA ARG A 245 -10.63 6.47 8.63
C ARG A 245 -11.19 5.32 7.78
N THR A 246 -12.42 5.49 7.29
CA THR A 246 -13.09 4.48 6.44
C THR A 246 -12.45 4.36 5.07
N THR A 247 -11.99 5.47 4.50
CA THR A 247 -11.27 5.47 3.22
C THR A 247 -9.96 4.69 3.33
N ILE A 248 -9.09 5.05 4.28
CA ILE A 248 -7.79 4.39 4.47
C ILE A 248 -8.01 2.90 4.76
N GLY A 249 -8.93 2.55 5.66
CA GLY A 249 -9.20 1.15 5.97
C GLY A 249 -9.71 0.35 4.78
N THR A 250 -10.61 0.92 3.99
CA THR A 250 -11.16 0.24 2.82
C THR A 250 -10.15 0.10 1.70
N VAL A 251 -9.36 1.15 1.45
CA VAL A 251 -8.35 1.18 0.38
C VAL A 251 -7.23 0.19 0.68
N ASN A 252 -6.71 0.18 1.91
CA ASN A 252 -5.68 -0.75 2.35
C ASN A 252 -6.17 -2.21 2.36
N PHE A 253 -7.43 -2.45 2.77
CA PHE A 253 -8.00 -3.80 2.69
C PHE A 253 -8.16 -4.28 1.24
N ALA A 254 -8.52 -3.39 0.30
CA ALA A 254 -8.53 -3.72 -1.13
C ALA A 254 -7.13 -3.92 -1.71
N GLU A 255 -6.14 -3.16 -1.24
CA GLU A 255 -4.73 -3.25 -1.63
C GLU A 255 -4.14 -4.63 -1.34
N PHE A 256 -4.51 -5.28 -0.24
CA PHE A 256 -4.08 -6.65 0.04
C PHE A 256 -4.44 -7.63 -1.10
N PHE A 257 -5.66 -7.57 -1.61
CA PHE A 257 -6.07 -8.45 -2.70
C PHE A 257 -5.40 -8.06 -4.03
N LEU A 258 -5.22 -6.76 -4.26
CA LEU A 258 -4.47 -6.24 -5.40
C LEU A 258 -3.03 -6.79 -5.39
N THR A 259 -2.32 -6.61 -4.27
CA THR A 259 -0.93 -7.02 -4.09
C THR A 259 -0.75 -8.52 -4.21
N ILE A 260 -1.70 -9.36 -3.76
CA ILE A 260 -1.66 -10.81 -4.03
C ILE A 260 -1.66 -11.10 -5.53
N VAL A 261 -2.58 -10.49 -6.28
CA VAL A 261 -2.71 -10.73 -7.73
C VAL A 261 -1.44 -10.31 -8.46
N VAL A 262 -0.88 -9.17 -8.08
CA VAL A 262 0.36 -8.62 -8.64
C VAL A 262 1.57 -9.48 -8.26
N ALA A 263 1.70 -9.83 -6.99
CA ALA A 263 2.74 -10.71 -6.48
C ALA A 263 2.72 -12.07 -7.20
N ALA A 264 1.53 -12.65 -7.41
CA ALA A 264 1.38 -13.90 -8.15
C ALA A 264 1.82 -13.75 -9.62
N SER A 265 1.52 -12.61 -10.25
CA SER A 265 1.89 -12.33 -11.63
C SER A 265 3.40 -12.13 -11.81
N PHE A 266 4.09 -11.55 -10.83
CA PHE A 266 5.56 -11.42 -10.84
C PHE A 266 6.29 -12.68 -10.37
N PHE A 267 5.61 -13.63 -9.70
CA PHE A 267 6.24 -14.82 -9.15
C PHE A 267 6.97 -15.68 -10.19
N SER A 268 6.49 -15.69 -11.44
CA SER A 268 7.12 -16.42 -12.56
C SER A 268 8.24 -15.64 -13.27
N ILE A 269 8.37 -14.34 -13.01
CA ILE A 269 9.26 -13.42 -13.72
C ILE A 269 10.50 -13.08 -12.87
N LEU A 270 10.35 -13.06 -11.55
CA LEU A 270 11.40 -12.61 -10.64
C LEU A 270 12.47 -13.67 -10.37
N ASP A 271 13.71 -13.22 -10.27
CA ASP A 271 14.85 -14.05 -9.93
C ASP A 271 14.97 -14.30 -8.41
N HIS A 272 16.01 -15.06 -8.02
CA HIS A 272 16.25 -15.37 -6.62
C HIS A 272 16.66 -14.15 -5.77
N THR A 273 17.20 -13.09 -6.39
CA THR A 273 17.70 -11.91 -5.66
C THR A 273 16.56 -11.10 -5.05
N VAL A 274 15.35 -11.20 -5.63
CA VAL A 274 14.17 -10.52 -5.11
C VAL A 274 13.85 -10.91 -3.67
N TRP A 275 14.14 -12.15 -3.26
CA TRP A 275 13.75 -12.65 -1.94
C TRP A 275 14.52 -11.99 -0.81
N ILE A 276 15.77 -11.58 -1.04
CA ILE A 276 16.56 -10.80 -0.08
C ILE A 276 15.90 -9.43 0.15
N LEU A 277 15.49 -8.77 -0.94
CA LEU A 277 14.81 -7.48 -0.89
C LEU A 277 13.41 -7.59 -0.25
N VAL A 278 12.63 -8.60 -0.63
CA VAL A 278 11.30 -8.86 -0.06
C VAL A 278 11.39 -9.14 1.43
N ALA A 279 12.32 -9.99 1.86
CA ALA A 279 12.52 -10.30 3.27
C ALA A 279 12.93 -9.06 4.06
N GLY A 280 13.86 -8.24 3.54
CA GLY A 280 14.28 -7.01 4.17
C GLY A 280 13.14 -5.99 4.27
N LEU A 281 12.47 -5.69 3.16
CA LEU A 281 11.34 -4.77 3.10
C LEU A 281 10.21 -5.21 4.04
N ALA A 282 9.79 -6.48 3.98
CA ALA A 282 8.72 -7.00 4.81
C ALA A 282 9.10 -6.98 6.30
N LEU A 283 10.33 -7.37 6.66
CA LEU A 283 10.80 -7.32 8.05
C LEU A 283 10.81 -5.88 8.58
N GLY A 284 11.41 -4.97 7.82
CA GLY A 284 11.44 -3.54 8.17
C GLY A 284 10.03 -2.98 8.35
N GLY A 285 9.13 -3.30 7.42
CA GLY A 285 7.74 -2.86 7.48
C GLY A 285 7.00 -3.41 8.70
N LEU A 286 7.02 -4.73 8.91
CA LEU A 286 6.35 -5.35 10.06
C LEU A 286 6.85 -4.80 11.39
N VAL A 287 8.16 -4.54 11.52
CA VAL A 287 8.75 -3.92 12.71
C VAL A 287 8.33 -2.46 12.86
N ALA A 288 8.18 -1.71 11.77
CA ALA A 288 7.75 -0.31 11.78
C ALA A 288 6.26 -0.11 12.11
N ALA A 289 5.40 -1.06 11.76
CA ALA A 289 3.95 -0.91 11.89
C ALA A 289 3.47 -0.48 13.30
N PRO A 290 4.00 -1.03 14.42
CA PRO A 290 3.67 -0.56 15.77
C PRO A 290 4.11 0.89 16.05
N PHE A 291 5.22 1.34 15.45
CA PHE A 291 5.77 2.69 15.68
C PHE A 291 5.06 3.77 14.86
N ALA A 292 4.40 3.41 13.75
CA ALA A 292 3.68 4.37 12.92
C ALA A 292 2.61 5.16 13.71
N ALA A 293 1.95 4.51 14.68
CA ALA A 293 1.01 5.15 15.60
C ALA A 293 1.67 6.17 16.55
N PHE A 294 2.93 5.94 16.95
CA PHE A 294 3.68 6.89 17.74
C PHE A 294 4.05 8.13 16.92
N VAL A 295 4.46 7.94 15.68
CA VAL A 295 4.87 9.04 14.78
C VAL A 295 3.69 9.95 14.43
N THR A 296 2.52 9.39 14.13
CA THR A 296 1.28 10.17 13.88
C THR A 296 0.82 10.99 15.07
N LYS A 297 1.09 10.52 16.30
CA LYS A 297 0.76 11.25 17.52
C LYS A 297 1.62 12.52 17.68
N HIS A 298 2.87 12.50 17.22
CA HIS A 298 3.84 13.57 17.44
C HIS A 298 4.03 14.49 16.22
N LEU A 299 3.85 13.99 15.00
CA LEU A 299 4.03 14.75 13.78
C LEU A 299 2.70 15.14 13.15
N LYS A 300 2.61 16.40 12.72
CA LYS A 300 1.46 16.88 11.95
C LYS A 300 1.43 16.19 10.58
N PRO A 301 0.27 15.76 10.07
CA PRO A 301 0.16 15.12 8.75
C PRO A 301 0.78 15.94 7.61
N LYS A 302 0.69 17.29 7.69
CA LYS A 302 1.35 18.21 6.76
C LYS A 302 2.87 18.02 6.71
N THR A 303 3.51 17.87 7.86
CA THR A 303 4.97 17.66 7.95
C THR A 303 5.36 16.34 7.31
N LEU A 304 4.62 15.27 7.58
CA LEU A 304 4.85 13.96 6.97
C LEU A 304 4.73 14.01 5.44
N LEU A 305 3.65 14.61 4.91
CA LEU A 305 3.47 14.74 3.46
C LEU A 305 4.62 15.52 2.78
N ILE A 306 5.10 16.59 3.40
CA ILE A 306 6.23 17.36 2.87
C ILE A 306 7.51 16.52 2.92
N LEU A 307 7.86 15.93 4.06
CA LEU A 307 9.08 15.13 4.21
C LEU A 307 9.14 13.98 3.20
N VAL A 308 8.04 13.24 3.08
CA VAL A 308 7.95 12.06 2.21
C VAL A 308 7.95 12.47 0.76
N GLY A 309 7.11 13.44 0.38
CA GLY A 309 7.07 13.93 -0.98
C GLY A 309 8.43 14.48 -1.42
N SER A 310 9.13 15.23 -0.55
CA SER A 310 10.49 15.71 -0.81
C SER A 310 11.50 14.57 -0.95
N LEU A 311 11.47 13.56 -0.07
CA LEU A 311 12.35 12.40 -0.17
C LEU A 311 12.16 11.67 -1.51
N ILE A 312 10.91 11.38 -1.87
CA ILE A 312 10.56 10.67 -3.11
C ILE A 312 10.97 11.49 -4.32
N SER A 313 10.70 12.79 -4.33
CA SER A 313 11.12 13.68 -5.42
C SER A 313 12.64 13.72 -5.56
N LEU A 314 13.39 13.85 -4.46
CA LEU A 314 14.86 13.89 -4.51
C LEU A 314 15.44 12.57 -5.05
N VAL A 315 14.96 11.43 -4.57
CA VAL A 315 15.41 10.11 -5.03
C VAL A 315 15.03 9.89 -6.50
N SER A 316 13.85 10.35 -6.91
CA SER A 316 13.39 10.23 -8.30
C SER A 316 14.17 11.12 -9.26
N VAL A 317 14.57 12.33 -8.83
CA VAL A 317 15.49 13.19 -9.61
C VAL A 317 16.84 12.49 -9.80
N PHE A 318 17.37 11.87 -8.75
CA PHE A 318 18.61 11.08 -8.85
C PHE A 318 18.46 9.90 -9.82
N ASN A 319 17.33 9.17 -9.75
CA ASN A 319 17.04 8.06 -10.66
C ASN A 319 16.94 8.52 -12.12
N LEU A 320 16.28 9.65 -12.35
CA LEU A 320 16.14 10.23 -13.69
C LEU A 320 17.49 10.70 -14.23
N TYR A 321 18.31 11.35 -13.40
CA TYR A 321 19.68 11.73 -13.76
C TYR A 321 20.52 10.51 -14.15
N GLN A 322 20.47 9.43 -13.37
CA GLN A 322 21.18 8.19 -13.69
C GLN A 322 20.67 7.53 -14.98
N ALA A 323 19.36 7.57 -15.24
CA ALA A 323 18.75 6.97 -16.41
C ALA A 323 19.04 7.75 -17.72
N LEU A 324 19.38 9.03 -17.63
CA LEU A 324 19.68 9.88 -18.80
C LEU A 324 21.16 9.91 -19.16
N ILE A 325 22.06 9.57 -18.23
CA ILE A 325 23.52 9.66 -18.42
C ILE A 325 24.17 8.31 -18.68
N LYS A 326 23.56 7.21 -18.24
CA LYS A 326 23.99 5.84 -18.51
C LYS A 326 23.21 5.25 -19.68
#